data_AF-A0A7W4EKQ9-F1
#
_entry.id   AF-A0A7W4EKQ9-F1
#
_cell.length_a   1.000
_cell.length_b   1.000
_cell.length_c   1.000
_cell.angle_alpha   90.00
_cell.angle_beta   90.00
_cell.angle_gamma   90.00
#
_symmetry.space_group_name_H-M   'P 1'
#
loop_
_entity.id
_entity.type
_entity.pdbx_description
1 polymer ?
#
loop_
_entity_poly.entity_id
_entity_poly.type
_entity_poly.pdbx_seq_one_letter_code
_entity_poly.pdbx_strand_id
1 'polypeptide(L)'
;MNERNPFYNQPQWYPTPPTPFEQASRQGAAYVGGVLLTMSALTVGDYLHDYEQQHVLPYLKEADQPRIEQRMEPPREVRYQLGVVAISASEQDSIHTSTELLDQQVGEAAQHIMRTLPNYTITANTTLAEHVDPDGQHTKHNQLTGQDELAPCYTQDAINKVLDRESKATKPRPDVAIAVMNSKEFEVCDSNGWGGIAYTKNGQPRNIIKPADNISHVVGHELGHVIGPDKRPDQRGLGHQVQFVCWRNEPTADHLGSHADTIQNLLMYGCKVSSQFGEEDAHLDEYGSPLTAMGFVSRKGVPLFSPPEVARLDPTRWVDRMNKPVYGRYELSYQPDKRFGIEIELPQDHVARTAFPDAVPDASHIFIGPYLFNHRGDDTDQPYEERDSATDIGVFLTGGLESSANTLVMDNNDEIGELSEDPDTPLMLYADEQLDMVVMSSVDQATKQRYVDILPLSSDEGRQLYRQHIYPPIGKANLP
;
A
#
# COMPACT_ATOMS: atom_id res chain seq x y z
N MET A 1 -49.79 -46.75 -25.38
CA MET A 1 -50.14 -45.56 -26.18
C MET A 1 -49.08 -44.51 -25.86
N ASN A 2 -47.83 -44.70 -26.31
CA ASN A 2 -47.30 -44.52 -27.68
C ASN A 2 -47.56 -43.09 -28.18
N GLU A 3 -46.56 -42.23 -28.08
CA GLU A 3 -45.54 -41.93 -29.11
C GLU A 3 -46.00 -40.77 -30.00
N ARG A 4 -45.27 -39.64 -29.96
CA ARG A 4 -44.49 -39.19 -31.13
C ARG A 4 -43.67 -37.93 -30.85
N ASN A 5 -42.39 -38.14 -31.10
CA ASN A 5 -41.25 -37.25 -31.18
C ASN A 5 -41.42 -36.17 -32.27
N PRO A 6 -41.20 -34.87 -31.99
CA PRO A 6 -41.12 -33.83 -33.02
C PRO A 6 -39.66 -33.48 -33.36
N PHE A 7 -38.80 -34.48 -33.53
CA PHE A 7 -37.54 -34.31 -34.24
C PHE A 7 -37.69 -34.95 -35.63
N TYR A 8 -38.08 -34.16 -36.63
CA TYR A 8 -37.68 -34.30 -38.05
C TYR A 8 -38.37 -33.21 -38.87
N ASN A 9 -37.67 -32.08 -39.03
CA ASN A 9 -37.69 -31.25 -40.23
C ASN A 9 -36.38 -30.46 -40.22
N GLN A 10 -35.31 -31.12 -40.66
CA GLN A 10 -34.06 -30.43 -40.99
C GLN A 10 -34.24 -29.68 -42.32
N PRO A 11 -33.89 -28.38 -42.41
CA PRO A 11 -33.41 -27.82 -43.66
C PRO A 11 -32.01 -28.38 -43.91
N GLN A 12 -31.79 -28.97 -45.10
CA GLN A 12 -30.46 -29.28 -45.60
C GLN A 12 -29.64 -27.99 -45.70
N TRP A 13 -28.69 -27.80 -44.79
CA TRP A 13 -27.65 -26.80 -44.94
C TRP A 13 -26.56 -27.38 -45.85
N TYR A 14 -26.44 -26.82 -47.05
CA TYR A 14 -25.23 -26.97 -47.86
C TYR A 14 -24.03 -26.51 -47.02
N PRO A 15 -22.87 -27.19 -47.09
CA PRO A 15 -21.68 -26.69 -46.44
C PRO A 15 -21.35 -25.31 -47.00
N THR A 16 -21.35 -24.31 -46.12
CA THR A 16 -20.78 -23.00 -46.40
C THR A 16 -19.33 -23.20 -46.86
N PRO A 17 -18.88 -22.55 -47.95
CA PRO A 17 -17.48 -22.58 -48.31
C PRO A 17 -16.64 -22.04 -47.14
N PRO A 18 -15.47 -22.64 -46.84
CA PRO A 18 -14.62 -22.20 -45.75
C PRO A 18 -14.25 -20.74 -45.94
N THR A 19 -14.18 -20.01 -44.82
CA THR A 19 -13.74 -18.62 -44.83
C THR A 19 -12.27 -18.53 -45.30
N PRO A 20 -11.82 -17.39 -45.83
CA PRO A 20 -10.41 -17.18 -46.17
C PRO A 20 -9.45 -17.46 -45.01
N PHE A 21 -9.92 -17.31 -43.77
CA PHE A 21 -9.18 -17.60 -42.54
C PHE A 21 -9.01 -19.11 -42.28
N GLU A 22 -10.02 -19.92 -42.59
CA GLU A 22 -9.96 -21.40 -42.47
C GLU A 22 -9.17 -22.06 -43.61
N GLN A 23 -9.08 -21.43 -44.79
CA GLN A 23 -8.15 -21.85 -45.84
C GLN A 23 -6.69 -21.51 -45.50
N ALA A 24 -6.46 -20.36 -44.82
CA ALA A 24 -5.12 -19.96 -44.37
C ALA A 24 -4.57 -20.87 -43.26
N SER A 25 -5.41 -21.31 -42.30
CA SER A 25 -4.95 -22.20 -41.22
C SER A 25 -4.60 -23.61 -41.70
N ARG A 26 -5.30 -24.12 -42.73
CA ARG A 26 -5.00 -25.43 -43.34
C ARG A 26 -3.77 -25.42 -44.26
N GLN A 27 -3.40 -24.27 -44.83
CA GLN A 27 -2.13 -24.13 -45.55
C GLN A 27 -0.94 -23.88 -44.61
N GLY A 28 -1.15 -23.25 -43.45
CA GLY A 28 -0.11 -23.06 -42.43
C GLY A 28 0.35 -24.35 -41.74
N ALA A 29 -0.58 -25.27 -41.44
CA ALA A 29 -0.25 -26.54 -40.77
C ALA A 29 0.56 -27.52 -41.64
N ALA A 30 0.50 -27.40 -42.97
CA ALA A 30 1.31 -28.21 -43.88
C ALA A 30 2.71 -27.63 -44.14
N TYR A 31 2.93 -26.33 -43.87
CA TYR A 31 4.23 -25.68 -44.07
C TYR A 31 5.17 -25.80 -42.87
N VAL A 32 4.63 -25.83 -41.65
CA VAL A 32 5.44 -25.97 -40.41
C VAL A 32 6.00 -27.39 -40.25
N GLY A 33 5.30 -28.42 -40.74
CA GLY A 33 5.77 -29.80 -40.69
C GLY A 33 6.88 -30.15 -41.69
N GLY A 34 7.09 -29.33 -42.74
CA GLY A 34 8.04 -29.60 -43.82
C GLY A 34 9.34 -28.79 -43.79
N VAL A 35 9.38 -27.65 -43.08
CA VAL A 35 10.53 -26.71 -43.13
C VAL A 35 11.51 -26.89 -41.95
N LEU A 36 11.13 -27.65 -40.92
CA LEU A 36 11.98 -27.91 -39.74
C LEU A 36 13.14 -28.89 -39.97
N LEU A 37 13.36 -29.40 -41.20
CA LEU A 37 14.45 -30.34 -41.50
C LEU A 37 15.57 -29.79 -42.40
N THR A 38 15.58 -28.50 -42.77
CA THR A 38 16.65 -27.97 -43.66
C THR A 38 17.15 -26.55 -43.35
N MET A 39 16.81 -25.95 -42.20
CA MET A 39 17.40 -24.66 -41.81
C MET A 39 18.72 -24.89 -41.06
N SER A 40 19.83 -24.69 -41.76
CA SER A 40 21.19 -24.65 -41.24
C SER A 40 21.34 -23.63 -40.11
N ALA A 41 22.12 -23.96 -39.07
CA ALA A 41 22.37 -23.20 -37.84
C ALA A 41 22.75 -21.71 -37.99
N LEU A 42 23.03 -21.24 -39.21
CA LEU A 42 23.29 -19.83 -39.53
C LEU A 42 22.01 -18.98 -39.52
N THR A 43 20.85 -19.49 -39.96
CA THR A 43 19.62 -18.68 -40.07
C THR A 43 18.90 -18.47 -38.74
N VAL A 44 19.06 -19.38 -37.77
CA VAL A 44 18.55 -19.21 -36.40
C VAL A 44 19.39 -18.17 -35.64
N GLY A 45 20.71 -18.15 -35.89
CA GLY A 45 21.60 -17.13 -35.33
C GLY A 45 21.26 -15.73 -35.85
N ASP A 46 21.02 -15.59 -37.15
CA ASP A 46 20.62 -14.31 -37.75
C ASP A 46 19.24 -13.85 -37.27
N TYR A 47 18.27 -14.77 -37.10
CA TYR A 47 16.94 -14.42 -36.55
C TYR A 47 17.00 -14.00 -35.08
N LEU A 48 17.79 -14.70 -34.25
CA LEU A 48 17.99 -14.32 -32.85
C LEU A 48 18.77 -13.01 -32.73
N HIS A 49 19.73 -12.76 -33.63
CA HIS A 49 20.48 -11.51 -33.68
C HIS A 49 19.60 -10.33 -34.13
N ASP A 50 18.76 -10.51 -35.15
CA ASP A 50 17.79 -9.50 -35.58
C ASP A 50 16.72 -9.26 -34.49
N TYR A 51 16.27 -10.32 -33.79
CA TYR A 51 15.35 -10.19 -32.67
C TYR A 51 15.99 -9.41 -31.51
N GLU A 52 17.25 -9.70 -31.15
CA GLU A 52 18.00 -8.91 -30.16
C GLU A 52 18.17 -7.45 -30.61
N GLN A 53 18.51 -7.18 -31.88
CA GLN A 53 18.71 -5.82 -32.41
C GLN A 53 17.42 -5.00 -32.47
N GLN A 54 16.27 -5.65 -32.71
CA GLN A 54 14.98 -4.97 -32.89
C GLN A 54 14.15 -4.90 -31.60
N HIS A 55 14.32 -5.85 -30.68
CA HIS A 55 13.46 -5.99 -29.51
C HIS A 55 14.18 -5.97 -28.15
N VAL A 56 15.52 -6.08 -28.09
CA VAL A 56 16.27 -6.10 -26.82
C VAL A 56 17.26 -4.92 -26.71
N LEU A 57 18.05 -4.68 -27.75
CA LEU A 57 19.09 -3.65 -27.79
C LEU A 57 18.57 -2.19 -27.81
N PRO A 58 17.40 -1.85 -28.38
CA PRO A 58 16.85 -0.51 -28.26
C PRO A 58 16.49 -0.18 -26.80
N TYR A 59 15.98 -1.15 -26.04
CA TYR A 59 15.67 -1.01 -24.61
C TYR A 59 16.95 -0.92 -23.74
N LEU A 60 18.00 -1.67 -24.10
CA LEU A 60 19.31 -1.54 -23.46
C LEU A 60 20.01 -0.20 -23.80
N LYS A 61 19.73 0.41 -24.95
CA LYS A 61 20.24 1.73 -25.33
C LYS A 61 19.43 2.89 -24.74
N GLU A 62 18.15 2.68 -24.41
CA GLU A 62 17.34 3.63 -23.63
C GLU A 62 17.59 3.51 -22.10
N ALA A 63 18.17 2.40 -21.64
CA ALA A 63 18.66 2.27 -20.27
C ALA A 63 19.78 3.25 -19.89
N ASP A 64 20.40 3.91 -20.89
CA ASP A 64 21.40 4.99 -20.76
C ASP A 64 20.78 6.40 -20.54
N GLN A 65 19.47 6.52 -20.36
CA GLN A 65 18.91 7.78 -19.85
C GLN A 65 19.48 8.05 -18.44
N PRO A 66 19.82 9.32 -18.10
CA PRO A 66 20.45 9.64 -16.82
C PRO A 66 19.52 9.24 -15.67
N ARG A 67 19.77 8.06 -15.11
CA ARG A 67 19.19 7.60 -13.85
C ARG A 67 19.86 8.43 -12.77
N ILE A 68 19.09 9.27 -12.07
CA ILE A 68 19.60 9.86 -10.85
C ILE A 68 19.45 8.76 -9.79
N GLU A 69 20.43 7.86 -9.74
CA GLU A 69 20.60 6.94 -8.63
C GLU A 69 20.87 7.77 -7.38
N GLN A 70 19.82 8.12 -6.64
CA GLN A 70 19.99 8.79 -5.38
C GLN A 70 20.15 7.72 -4.29
N ARG A 71 21.39 7.25 -4.12
CA ARG A 71 21.79 6.53 -2.92
C ARG A 71 22.00 7.59 -1.83
N MET A 72 21.08 7.74 -0.88
CA MET A 72 21.41 8.51 0.32
C MET A 72 22.47 7.73 1.10
N GLU A 73 23.40 8.44 1.75
CA GLU A 73 24.51 7.79 2.45
C GLU A 73 24.01 6.76 3.49
N PRO A 74 24.71 5.62 3.66
CA PRO A 74 24.35 4.59 4.63
C PRO A 74 24.25 5.16 6.05
N PRO A 75 23.47 4.55 6.95
CA PRO A 75 22.82 5.26 8.03
C PRO A 75 23.78 5.55 9.18
N ARG A 76 23.67 6.78 9.67
CA ARG A 76 23.78 7.03 11.11
C ARG A 76 22.70 6.20 11.80
N GLU A 77 23.09 5.30 12.70
CA GLU A 77 22.17 4.59 13.58
C GLU A 77 21.17 5.57 14.24
N VAL A 78 19.87 5.33 14.07
CA VAL A 78 18.80 6.19 14.61
C VAL A 78 18.28 5.59 15.91
N ARG A 79 18.60 6.20 17.05
CA ARG A 79 18.29 5.62 18.37
C ARG A 79 17.15 6.33 19.09
N TYR A 80 15.96 5.77 19.25
CA TYR A 80 14.89 6.39 20.05
C TYR A 80 14.78 5.78 21.45
N GLN A 81 14.77 6.62 22.48
CA GLN A 81 14.36 6.25 23.83
C GLN A 81 12.92 6.71 24.08
N LEU A 82 12.00 5.75 24.22
CA LEU A 82 10.61 6.01 24.58
C LEU A 82 10.50 6.12 26.11
N GLY A 83 9.72 7.08 26.58
CA GLY A 83 9.28 7.19 27.97
C GLY A 83 7.77 7.00 28.02
N VAL A 84 7.32 5.87 28.58
CA VAL A 84 5.90 5.49 28.59
C VAL A 84 5.33 5.69 29.98
N VAL A 85 4.12 6.24 30.09
CA VAL A 85 3.37 6.33 31.34
C VAL A 85 1.94 5.84 31.13
N ALA A 86 1.49 4.93 32.00
CA ALA A 86 0.09 4.51 32.04
C ALA A 86 -0.72 5.47 32.92
N ILE A 87 -1.87 5.95 32.46
CA ILE A 87 -2.70 6.90 33.20
C ILE A 87 -4.06 6.26 33.51
N SER A 88 -4.42 6.21 34.79
CA SER A 88 -5.73 5.73 35.25
C SER A 88 -6.24 6.63 36.39
N ALA A 89 -7.53 6.56 36.73
CA ALA A 89 -8.06 7.32 37.88
C ALA A 89 -7.69 6.65 39.20
N SER A 90 -7.68 5.32 39.22
CA SER A 90 -7.29 4.52 40.37
C SER A 90 -6.69 3.19 39.92
N GLU A 91 -6.19 2.41 40.89
CA GLU A 91 -5.78 1.03 40.66
C GLU A 91 -6.99 0.16 40.23
N GLN A 92 -8.16 0.40 40.81
CA GLN A 92 -9.40 -0.33 40.51
C GLN A 92 -9.91 -0.08 39.08
N ASP A 93 -9.75 1.15 38.60
CA ASP A 93 -10.23 1.58 37.29
C ASP A 93 -9.33 1.13 36.14
N SER A 94 -8.15 0.61 36.45
CA SER A 94 -7.21 0.17 35.44
C SER A 94 -7.63 -1.11 34.71
N ILE A 95 -7.27 -1.21 33.43
CA ILE A 95 -7.52 -2.40 32.59
C ILE A 95 -6.23 -3.23 32.40
N HIS A 96 -5.09 -2.56 32.34
CA HIS A 96 -3.78 -3.09 31.96
C HIS A 96 -2.71 -2.77 33.02
N THR A 97 -3.07 -2.63 34.31
CA THR A 97 -2.11 -2.28 35.39
C THR A 97 -0.93 -3.22 35.56
N SER A 98 -0.92 -4.39 34.91
CA SER A 98 0.35 -5.09 34.75
C SER A 98 1.24 -4.27 33.81
N THR A 99 2.21 -3.56 34.38
CA THR A 99 3.31 -2.97 33.62
C THR A 99 3.90 -3.96 32.63
N GLU A 100 3.92 -5.25 32.98
CA GLU A 100 4.31 -6.36 32.11
C GLU A 100 3.55 -6.41 30.77
N LEU A 101 2.22 -6.20 30.75
CA LEU A 101 1.45 -6.24 29.50
C LEU A 101 1.72 -5.00 28.63
N LEU A 102 1.81 -3.83 29.26
CA LEU A 102 2.14 -2.60 28.55
C LEU A 102 3.58 -2.63 28.01
N ASP A 103 4.52 -3.12 28.82
CA ASP A 103 5.91 -3.35 28.41
C ASP A 103 5.98 -4.33 27.24
N GLN A 104 5.20 -5.41 27.29
CA GLN A 104 5.10 -6.37 26.21
C GLN A 104 4.57 -5.70 24.93
N GLN A 105 3.43 -5.01 25.00
CA GLN A 105 2.78 -4.44 23.80
C GLN A 105 3.58 -3.28 23.18
N VAL A 106 4.16 -2.40 24.01
CA VAL A 106 5.06 -1.35 23.51
C VAL A 106 6.34 -1.96 22.96
N GLY A 107 6.88 -2.98 23.63
CA GLY A 107 8.04 -3.74 23.17
C GLY A 107 7.79 -4.41 21.83
N GLU A 108 6.62 -5.05 21.64
CA GLU A 108 6.20 -5.67 20.39
C GLU A 108 6.09 -4.63 19.26
N ALA A 109 5.48 -3.47 19.52
CA ALA A 109 5.40 -2.36 18.57
C ALA A 109 6.79 -1.85 18.17
N ALA A 110 7.67 -1.60 19.15
CA ALA A 110 9.04 -1.15 18.92
C ALA A 110 9.84 -2.17 18.11
N GLN A 111 9.70 -3.47 18.43
CA GLN A 111 10.33 -4.54 17.66
C GLN A 111 9.79 -4.61 16.22
N HIS A 112 8.49 -4.38 16.01
CA HIS A 112 7.92 -4.36 14.66
C HIS A 112 8.44 -3.19 13.84
N ILE A 113 8.57 -1.99 14.43
CA ILE A 113 9.24 -0.86 13.78
C ILE A 113 10.69 -1.21 13.44
N MET A 114 11.46 -1.77 14.39
CA MET A 114 12.87 -2.13 14.14
C MET A 114 13.03 -3.23 13.09
N ARG A 115 12.08 -4.18 13.00
CA ARG A 115 12.04 -5.13 11.88
C ARG A 115 11.78 -4.40 10.57
N THR A 116 10.85 -3.45 10.54
CA THR A 116 10.51 -2.66 9.34
C THR A 116 11.64 -1.72 8.89
N LEU A 117 12.35 -1.17 9.87
CA LEU A 117 13.38 -0.14 9.72
C LEU A 117 14.64 -0.60 10.45
N PRO A 118 15.47 -1.47 9.86
CA PRO A 118 16.58 -2.14 10.55
C PRO A 118 17.67 -1.19 11.06
N ASN A 119 17.70 0.05 10.56
CA ASN A 119 18.63 1.10 10.99
C ASN A 119 18.19 1.85 12.26
N TYR A 120 16.99 1.54 12.75
CA TYR A 120 16.43 2.11 13.97
C TYR A 120 16.74 1.21 15.16
N THR A 121 17.09 1.83 16.28
CA THR A 121 17.19 1.19 17.59
C THR A 121 16.21 1.89 18.51
N ILE A 122 15.16 1.19 18.92
CA ILE A 122 14.11 1.75 19.77
C ILE A 122 14.13 1.02 21.12
N THR A 123 14.37 1.77 22.19
CA THR A 123 14.31 1.29 23.57
C THR A 123 13.15 1.96 24.28
N ALA A 124 12.37 1.19 25.04
CA ALA A 124 11.26 1.70 25.82
C ALA A 124 11.57 1.61 27.32
N ASN A 125 11.36 2.71 28.04
CA ASN A 125 11.34 2.72 29.49
C ASN A 125 9.92 3.06 29.93
N THR A 126 9.20 2.07 30.45
CA THR A 126 7.87 2.29 31.01
C THR A 126 8.00 2.69 32.47
N THR A 127 7.41 3.84 32.78
CA THR A 127 7.30 4.35 34.14
C THR A 127 5.92 3.96 34.67
N LEU A 128 5.88 3.53 35.93
CA LEU A 128 4.71 2.96 36.60
C LEU A 128 3.47 3.86 36.51
N ALA A 129 2.30 3.21 36.58
CA ALA A 129 0.99 3.82 36.46
C ALA A 129 0.82 5.05 37.35
N GLU A 130 0.41 6.16 36.74
CA GLU A 130 0.08 7.40 37.42
C GLU A 130 -1.43 7.46 37.62
N HIS A 131 -1.83 7.67 38.88
CA HIS A 131 -3.22 7.85 39.23
C HIS A 131 -3.57 9.33 39.19
N VAL A 132 -4.36 9.70 38.19
CA VAL A 132 -4.75 11.07 37.89
C VAL A 132 -6.26 11.11 37.85
N ASP A 133 -6.87 11.95 38.68
CA ASP A 133 -8.31 12.19 38.62
C ASP A 133 -8.68 12.79 37.25
N PRO A 134 -9.79 12.36 36.62
CA PRO A 134 -10.27 13.01 35.40
C PRO A 134 -10.60 14.48 35.68
N ASP A 135 -10.20 15.37 34.77
CA ASP A 135 -10.28 16.82 34.96
C ASP A 135 -11.24 17.51 33.97
N GLY A 136 -11.85 16.73 33.07
CA GLY A 136 -12.82 17.19 32.09
C GLY A 136 -14.11 16.37 32.10
N GLN A 137 -15.06 16.81 31.28
CA GLN A 137 -16.30 16.10 30.99
C GLN A 137 -16.61 16.24 29.51
N HIS A 138 -17.12 15.18 28.89
CA HIS A 138 -17.68 15.21 27.54
C HIS A 138 -19.10 14.66 27.52
N THR A 139 -19.86 15.02 26.50
CA THR A 139 -21.19 14.45 26.28
C THR A 139 -21.05 13.15 25.49
N LYS A 140 -21.52 12.05 26.05
CA LYS A 140 -21.57 10.74 25.42
C LYS A 140 -23.02 10.35 25.16
N HIS A 141 -23.33 10.00 23.91
CA HIS A 141 -24.65 9.47 23.57
C HIS A 141 -24.77 8.02 24.06
N ASN A 142 -25.68 7.77 24.98
CA ASN A 142 -25.96 6.43 25.47
C ASN A 142 -26.90 5.70 24.51
N GLN A 143 -26.36 4.76 23.74
CA GLN A 143 -27.12 4.00 22.74
C GLN A 143 -28.24 3.13 23.34
N LEU A 144 -28.17 2.77 24.63
CA LEU A 144 -29.18 1.97 25.30
C LEU A 144 -30.37 2.81 25.78
N THR A 145 -30.10 4.03 26.24
CA THR A 145 -31.14 4.93 26.79
C THR A 145 -31.63 5.97 25.77
N GLY A 146 -30.87 6.18 24.68
CA GLY A 146 -31.13 7.20 23.67
C GLY A 146 -30.92 8.63 24.18
N GLN A 147 -30.17 8.80 25.28
CA GLN A 147 -29.95 10.09 25.94
C GLN A 147 -28.47 10.46 25.96
N ASP A 148 -28.22 11.76 25.94
CA ASP A 148 -26.89 12.31 26.11
C ASP A 148 -26.54 12.39 27.60
N GLU A 149 -25.42 11.80 27.98
CA GLU A 149 -24.92 11.76 29.36
C GLU A 149 -23.56 12.46 29.46
N LEU A 150 -23.31 13.17 30.57
CA LEU A 150 -21.98 13.72 30.83
C LEU A 150 -21.10 12.64 31.44
N ALA A 151 -20.02 12.28 30.75
CA ALA A 151 -19.02 11.35 31.24
C ALA A 151 -17.71 12.09 31.55
N PRO A 152 -17.04 11.79 32.68
CA PRO A 152 -15.74 12.35 32.99
C PRO A 152 -14.66 11.84 32.02
N CYS A 153 -13.68 12.69 31.73
CA CYS A 153 -12.60 12.41 30.78
C CYS A 153 -11.29 13.10 31.20
N TYR A 154 -10.19 12.69 30.56
CA TYR A 154 -8.87 13.32 30.72
C TYR A 154 -8.66 14.39 29.66
N THR A 155 -8.41 15.63 30.07
CA THR A 155 -8.00 16.66 29.12
C THR A 155 -6.56 16.42 28.66
N GLN A 156 -6.24 16.84 27.44
CA GLN A 156 -4.87 16.78 26.93
C GLN A 156 -3.88 17.57 27.80
N ASP A 157 -4.34 18.61 28.51
CA ASP A 157 -3.51 19.39 29.43
C ASP A 157 -3.16 18.62 30.71
N ALA A 158 -4.10 17.87 31.30
CA ALA A 158 -3.80 16.98 32.42
C ALA A 158 -2.78 15.91 32.01
N ILE A 159 -3.00 15.25 30.87
CA ILE A 159 -2.08 14.23 30.34
C ILE A 159 -0.69 14.83 30.11
N ASN A 160 -0.61 16.03 29.53
CA ASN A 160 0.66 16.70 29.30
C ASN A 160 1.43 17.02 30.58
N LYS A 161 0.75 17.37 31.68
CA LYS A 161 1.40 17.63 32.97
C LYS A 161 2.08 16.36 33.50
N VAL A 162 1.44 15.20 33.33
CA VAL A 162 2.03 13.89 33.66
C VAL A 162 3.27 13.65 32.81
N LEU A 163 3.14 13.73 31.48
CA LEU A 163 4.25 13.53 30.55
C LEU A 163 5.43 14.49 30.81
N ASP A 164 5.15 15.75 31.16
CA ASP A 164 6.16 16.74 31.54
C ASP A 164 6.90 16.35 32.83
N ARG A 165 6.19 15.81 33.82
CA ARG A 165 6.78 15.38 35.10
C ARG A 165 7.63 14.14 34.89
N GLU A 166 7.09 13.12 34.22
CA GLU A 166 7.82 11.86 33.96
C GLU A 166 9.05 12.09 33.08
N SER A 167 8.92 12.88 32.01
CA SER A 167 10.05 13.21 31.15
C SER A 167 11.17 13.95 31.89
N LYS A 168 10.85 14.74 32.94
CA LYS A 168 11.86 15.42 33.77
C LYS A 168 12.50 14.49 34.80
N ALA A 169 11.75 13.50 35.29
CA ALA A 169 12.23 12.53 36.27
C ALA A 169 13.18 11.50 35.64
N THR A 170 12.91 11.09 34.40
CA THR A 170 13.68 10.08 33.67
C THR A 170 15.02 10.62 33.16
N LYS A 171 16.11 9.87 33.40
CA LYS A 171 17.47 10.22 32.96
C LYS A 171 18.12 9.03 32.23
N PRO A 172 18.60 9.18 30.98
CA PRO A 172 18.45 10.37 30.12
C PRO A 172 16.97 10.66 29.82
N ARG A 173 16.65 11.92 29.45
CA ARG A 173 15.27 12.28 29.09
C ARG A 173 14.84 11.48 27.86
N PRO A 174 13.57 11.03 27.79
CA PRO A 174 13.09 10.29 26.64
C PRO A 174 13.03 11.18 25.38
N ASP A 175 13.35 10.59 24.23
CA ASP A 175 13.18 11.21 22.92
C ASP A 175 11.69 11.39 22.57
N VAL A 176 10.86 10.41 22.93
CA VAL A 176 9.40 10.43 22.71
C VAL A 176 8.71 10.12 24.03
N ALA A 177 7.73 10.94 24.42
CA ALA A 177 6.92 10.72 25.62
C ALA A 177 5.54 10.15 25.24
N ILE A 178 5.18 9.00 25.78
CA ILE A 178 3.97 8.26 25.43
C ILE A 178 3.08 8.15 26.66
N ALA A 179 1.84 8.63 26.56
CA ALA A 179 0.80 8.38 27.56
C ALA A 179 -0.10 7.25 27.04
N VAL A 180 -0.25 6.18 27.80
CA VAL A 180 -1.25 5.15 27.53
C VAL A 180 -2.39 5.33 28.51
N MET A 181 -3.58 5.63 27.99
CA MET A 181 -4.79 5.64 28.79
C MET A 181 -5.07 4.22 29.24
N ASN A 182 -5.16 4.02 30.54
CA ASN A 182 -5.32 2.73 31.18
C ASN A 182 -6.51 2.79 32.13
N SER A 183 -7.68 3.15 31.61
CA SER A 183 -8.92 3.32 32.40
C SER A 183 -10.09 2.63 31.73
N LYS A 184 -10.87 1.86 32.50
CA LYS A 184 -12.09 1.18 32.05
C LYS A 184 -13.22 2.15 31.73
N GLU A 185 -13.27 3.27 32.45
CA GLU A 185 -14.46 4.13 32.47
C GLU A 185 -14.24 5.47 31.75
N PHE A 186 -12.98 5.91 31.63
CA PHE A 186 -12.65 7.28 31.22
C PHE A 186 -11.74 7.30 29.99
N GLU A 187 -12.05 8.20 29.05
CA GLU A 187 -11.29 8.40 27.82
C GLU A 187 -10.64 9.80 27.80
N VAL A 188 -9.97 10.13 26.70
CA VAL A 188 -9.48 11.49 26.45
C VAL A 188 -10.65 12.37 26.00
N CYS A 189 -10.73 13.59 26.54
CA CYS A 189 -11.78 14.55 26.15
C CYS A 189 -11.68 14.89 24.67
N ASP A 190 -12.83 15.10 24.02
CA ASP A 190 -12.96 15.46 22.60
C ASP A 190 -12.23 14.50 21.63
N SER A 191 -12.13 13.22 22.04
CA SER A 191 -11.36 12.24 21.27
C SER A 191 -12.07 11.64 20.05
N ASN A 192 -13.34 11.98 19.80
CA ASN A 192 -14.09 11.67 18.57
C ASN A 192 -13.73 10.37 17.83
N GLY A 193 -13.49 9.26 18.54
CA GLY A 193 -13.19 7.96 17.95
C GLY A 193 -11.73 7.65 17.55
N TRP A 194 -10.74 8.52 17.81
CA TRP A 194 -9.34 8.19 17.49
C TRP A 194 -8.74 7.11 18.41
N GLY A 195 -7.88 6.25 17.83
CA GLY A 195 -7.13 5.23 18.56
C GLY A 195 -5.91 5.79 19.27
N GLY A 196 -5.22 6.75 18.65
CA GLY A 196 -4.14 7.53 19.25
C GLY A 196 -4.06 8.94 18.66
N ILE A 197 -3.16 9.74 19.22
CA ILE A 197 -2.77 11.05 18.68
C ILE A 197 -1.28 11.24 18.87
N ALA A 198 -0.63 11.66 17.79
CA ALA A 198 0.77 12.05 17.78
C ALA A 198 0.92 13.56 17.54
N TYR A 199 1.79 14.21 18.32
CA TYR A 199 2.03 15.65 18.22
C TYR A 199 3.38 16.05 18.83
N THR A 200 3.78 17.31 18.66
CA THR A 200 4.98 17.86 19.29
C THR A 200 4.60 18.95 20.28
N LYS A 201 5.16 18.90 21.49
CA LYS A 201 5.02 19.95 22.51
C LYS A 201 6.40 20.38 22.99
N ASN A 202 6.70 21.68 22.89
CA ASN A 202 8.00 22.25 23.29
C ASN A 202 9.21 21.54 22.64
N GLY A 203 9.06 21.09 21.39
CA GLY A 203 10.11 20.36 20.66
C GLY A 203 10.30 18.90 21.08
N GLN A 204 9.44 18.36 21.95
CA GLN A 204 9.42 16.94 22.30
C GLN A 204 8.24 16.24 21.60
N PRO A 205 8.52 15.20 20.80
CA PRO A 205 7.53 14.24 20.32
C PRO A 205 6.68 13.62 21.43
N ARG A 206 5.36 13.51 21.20
CA ARG A 206 4.40 12.94 22.14
C ARG A 206 3.34 12.12 21.46
N ASN A 207 2.99 11.00 22.10
CA ASN A 207 1.85 10.19 21.73
C ASN A 207 0.89 10.06 22.91
N ILE A 208 -0.41 10.11 22.65
CA ILE A 208 -1.44 9.68 23.59
C ILE A 208 -2.17 8.51 22.95
N ILE A 209 -2.20 7.37 23.63
CA ILE A 209 -2.78 6.12 23.17
C ILE A 209 -4.04 5.87 23.98
N LYS A 210 -5.18 5.69 23.33
CA LYS A 210 -6.44 5.28 23.98
C LYS A 210 -6.35 3.78 24.35
N PRO A 211 -7.02 3.30 25.43
CA PRO A 211 -7.05 1.86 25.66
C PRO A 211 -7.93 1.25 24.57
N ALA A 212 -7.34 0.42 23.73
CA ALA A 212 -8.03 -0.40 22.75
C ALA A 212 -7.51 -1.84 22.89
N ASP A 213 -8.27 -2.82 22.40
CA ASP A 213 -7.87 -4.24 22.44
C ASP A 213 -6.55 -4.52 21.70
N ASN A 214 -6.02 -3.56 20.92
CA ASN A 214 -4.79 -3.66 20.13
C ASN A 214 -3.82 -2.48 20.32
N ILE A 215 -3.31 -2.28 21.55
CA ILE A 215 -2.34 -1.21 21.89
C ILE A 215 -1.07 -1.27 21.04
N SER A 216 -0.56 -2.48 20.74
CA SER A 216 0.70 -2.62 19.96
C SER A 216 0.59 -1.98 18.58
N HIS A 217 -0.53 -2.15 17.89
CA HIS A 217 -0.75 -1.54 16.59
C HIS A 217 -0.76 -0.01 16.68
N VAL A 218 -1.58 0.52 17.57
CA VAL A 218 -1.74 1.97 17.75
C VAL A 218 -0.41 2.62 18.16
N VAL A 219 0.36 2.00 19.05
CA VAL A 219 1.71 2.50 19.40
C VAL A 219 2.61 2.57 18.17
N GLY A 220 2.61 1.54 17.33
CA GLY A 220 3.37 1.51 16.08
C GLY A 220 2.98 2.64 15.11
N HIS A 221 1.66 2.80 14.90
CA HIS A 221 1.05 3.85 14.09
C HIS A 221 1.45 5.24 14.57
N GLU A 222 1.16 5.57 15.84
CA GLU A 222 1.43 6.90 16.39
C GLU A 222 2.93 7.21 16.44
N LEU A 223 3.78 6.20 16.61
CA LEU A 223 5.22 6.40 16.51
C LEU A 223 5.63 6.81 15.09
N GLY A 224 5.03 6.24 14.04
CA GLY A 224 5.26 6.61 12.64
C GLY A 224 5.09 8.11 12.36
N HIS A 225 4.12 8.75 13.01
CA HIS A 225 3.87 10.20 12.88
C HIS A 225 4.96 11.09 13.50
N VAL A 226 5.76 10.58 14.42
CA VAL A 226 6.73 11.40 15.19
C VAL A 226 8.19 10.92 15.09
N ILE A 227 8.43 9.74 14.53
CA ILE A 227 9.77 9.29 14.19
C ILE A 227 10.16 9.76 12.79
N GLY A 228 11.46 9.94 12.58
CA GLY A 228 12.02 10.38 11.30
C GLY A 228 13.51 10.07 11.24
N PRO A 229 14.11 10.12 10.04
CA PRO A 229 15.48 9.67 9.83
C PRO A 229 16.53 10.50 10.58
N ASP A 230 16.23 11.78 10.88
CA ASP A 230 17.18 12.71 11.51
C ASP A 230 16.79 13.20 12.92
N LYS A 231 15.66 12.71 13.49
CA LYS A 231 15.09 13.17 14.77
C LYS A 231 14.85 14.68 14.92
N ARG A 232 14.78 15.44 13.83
CA ARG A 232 14.63 16.89 13.91
C ARG A 232 13.22 17.27 14.41
N PRO A 233 13.08 18.16 15.40
CA PRO A 233 11.77 18.49 16.00
C PRO A 233 10.76 19.13 15.06
N ASP A 234 11.21 19.66 13.92
CA ASP A 234 10.41 20.34 12.90
C ASP A 234 10.04 19.43 11.71
N GLN A 235 10.62 18.23 11.63
CA GLN A 235 10.21 17.24 10.63
C GLN A 235 9.02 16.45 11.16
N ARG A 236 7.84 16.68 10.55
CA ARG A 236 6.69 15.79 10.71
C ARG A 236 7.05 14.40 10.16
N GLY A 237 6.62 13.35 10.85
CA GLY A 237 6.84 11.95 10.46
C GLY A 237 6.01 11.57 9.24
N LEU A 238 5.32 10.43 9.32
CA LEU A 238 4.43 9.96 8.25
C LEU A 238 3.06 10.65 8.32
N GLY A 239 2.35 10.72 7.18
CA GLY A 239 0.92 10.99 7.11
C GLY A 239 0.11 9.69 7.14
N HIS A 240 -1.20 9.77 6.91
CA HIS A 240 -2.07 8.60 6.78
C HIS A 240 -1.97 7.95 5.39
N GLN A 241 -2.18 6.63 5.31
CA GLN A 241 -2.39 5.96 4.03
C GLN A 241 -3.88 5.80 3.77
N VAL A 242 -4.34 6.29 2.62
CA VAL A 242 -5.71 6.10 2.14
C VAL A 242 -5.73 5.15 0.94
N GLN A 243 -6.90 4.63 0.61
CA GLN A 243 -7.09 3.71 -0.50
C GLN A 243 -7.95 4.36 -1.58
N PHE A 244 -7.51 4.28 -2.84
CA PHE A 244 -8.34 4.63 -3.98
C PHE A 244 -9.03 3.38 -4.49
N VAL A 245 -10.37 3.37 -4.48
CA VAL A 245 -11.19 2.23 -4.89
C VAL A 245 -12.21 2.62 -5.97
N CYS A 246 -12.62 1.63 -6.73
CA CYS A 246 -13.59 1.77 -7.82
C CYS A 246 -14.92 1.06 -7.50
N TRP A 247 -15.60 1.43 -6.41
CA TRP A 247 -16.87 0.77 -6.03
C TRP A 247 -18.10 1.48 -6.64
N ARG A 248 -19.01 0.74 -7.30
CA ARG A 248 -20.38 1.21 -7.62
C ARG A 248 -21.44 0.35 -6.93
N ASN A 249 -22.17 0.93 -5.99
CA ASN A 249 -23.37 0.36 -5.36
C ASN A 249 -24.61 0.44 -6.29
N GLU A 250 -24.58 -0.18 -7.49
CA GLU A 250 -25.80 -0.31 -8.31
C GLU A 250 -26.27 -1.78 -8.40
N PRO A 251 -27.47 -2.11 -7.85
CA PRO A 251 -27.98 -3.50 -7.82
C PRO A 251 -28.34 -4.12 -9.19
N THR A 252 -28.24 -3.36 -10.28
CA THR A 252 -28.78 -3.76 -11.60
C THR A 252 -27.84 -3.50 -12.78
N ALA A 253 -26.63 -2.99 -12.54
CA ALA A 253 -25.63 -2.90 -13.59
C ALA A 253 -24.75 -4.16 -13.50
N ASP A 254 -24.58 -4.85 -14.64
CA ASP A 254 -23.60 -5.92 -14.78
C ASP A 254 -22.30 -5.50 -14.07
N HIS A 255 -21.79 -6.34 -13.18
CA HIS A 255 -20.50 -6.15 -12.52
C HIS A 255 -19.51 -5.72 -13.61
N LEU A 256 -19.06 -4.47 -13.55
CA LEU A 256 -17.95 -3.99 -14.37
C LEU A 256 -16.76 -4.82 -13.91
N GLY A 257 -16.50 -5.93 -14.59
CA GLY A 257 -15.42 -6.84 -14.25
C GLY A 257 -14.10 -6.08 -14.15
N SER A 258 -13.32 -6.38 -13.11
CA SER A 258 -11.89 -6.06 -12.94
C SER A 258 -11.44 -4.71 -13.52
N HIS A 259 -11.41 -3.67 -12.68
CA HIS A 259 -11.16 -2.26 -12.98
C HIS A 259 -9.71 -1.92 -13.41
N ALA A 260 -9.12 -2.69 -14.31
CA ALA A 260 -7.80 -2.42 -14.85
C ALA A 260 -7.89 -1.45 -16.04
N ASP A 261 -7.99 -0.14 -15.79
CA ASP A 261 -7.98 0.94 -16.79
C ASP A 261 -6.98 2.04 -16.40
N THR A 262 -6.78 3.03 -17.26
CA THR A 262 -5.95 4.20 -16.99
C THR A 262 -6.54 5.08 -15.89
N ILE A 263 -5.70 5.75 -15.10
CA ILE A 263 -6.18 6.65 -14.03
C ILE A 263 -7.17 7.71 -14.55
N GLN A 264 -6.96 8.22 -15.78
CA GLN A 264 -7.86 9.16 -16.42
C GLN A 264 -9.27 8.58 -16.60
N ASN A 265 -9.38 7.34 -17.10
CA ASN A 265 -10.66 6.66 -17.30
C ASN A 265 -11.28 6.22 -15.97
N LEU A 266 -10.49 5.73 -15.02
CA LEU A 266 -10.99 5.36 -13.69
C LEU A 266 -11.63 6.56 -12.98
N LEU A 267 -10.99 7.73 -13.02
CA LEU A 267 -11.57 8.97 -12.51
C LEU A 267 -12.84 9.37 -13.27
N MET A 268 -12.86 9.21 -14.60
CA MET A 268 -14.06 9.46 -15.42
C MET A 268 -15.21 8.52 -15.08
N TYR A 269 -14.93 7.26 -14.72
CA TYR A 269 -15.93 6.29 -14.29
C TYR A 269 -16.47 6.55 -12.89
N GLY A 270 -15.86 7.50 -12.16
CA GLY A 270 -16.30 7.95 -10.85
C GLY A 270 -15.65 7.19 -9.70
N CYS A 271 -14.49 6.54 -9.92
CA CYS A 271 -13.68 6.00 -8.84
C CYS A 271 -13.21 7.12 -7.90
N LYS A 272 -13.12 6.82 -6.60
CA LYS A 272 -12.85 7.79 -5.54
C LYS A 272 -11.97 7.19 -4.44
N VAL A 273 -11.49 8.04 -3.53
CA VAL A 273 -10.90 7.57 -2.28
C VAL A 273 -11.99 6.89 -1.45
N SER A 274 -11.72 5.67 -0.97
CA SER A 274 -12.65 4.93 -0.11
C SER A 274 -12.73 5.55 1.27
N SER A 275 -13.95 5.68 1.81
CA SER A 275 -14.23 5.48 3.23
C SER A 275 -14.47 3.97 3.46
N GLN A 276 -14.24 3.46 4.67
CA GLN A 276 -14.49 2.04 4.98
C GLN A 276 -15.89 1.55 4.52
N PHE A 277 -15.96 0.30 4.05
CA PHE A 277 -17.17 -0.52 3.97
C PHE A 277 -18.44 0.13 3.37
N GLY A 278 -18.31 0.89 2.28
CA GLY A 278 -19.47 1.32 1.50
C GLY A 278 -20.40 2.31 2.21
N GLU A 279 -19.90 3.04 3.22
CA GLU A 279 -20.63 4.15 3.81
C GLU A 279 -20.66 5.35 2.84
N GLU A 280 -21.86 5.89 2.60
CA GLU A 280 -22.11 6.98 1.65
C GLU A 280 -21.57 8.35 2.11
N ASP A 281 -21.27 8.49 3.41
CA ASP A 281 -20.70 9.69 3.99
C ASP A 281 -19.17 9.61 3.96
N ALA A 282 -18.58 10.30 2.98
CA ALA A 282 -17.15 10.42 2.73
C ALA A 282 -16.42 11.15 3.87
N HIS A 283 -16.25 10.49 5.01
CA HIS A 283 -15.14 10.80 5.90
C HIS A 283 -13.91 10.08 5.36
N LEU A 284 -12.80 10.81 5.18
CA LEU A 284 -11.48 10.21 4.95
C LEU A 284 -11.27 9.20 6.07
N ASP A 285 -11.36 7.92 5.74
CA ASP A 285 -11.02 6.90 6.71
C ASP A 285 -9.51 6.75 6.70
N GLU A 286 -8.90 7.44 7.65
CA GLU A 286 -7.46 7.43 7.90
C GLU A 286 -6.93 6.05 8.31
N TYR A 287 -7.84 5.11 8.61
CA TYR A 287 -7.58 3.69 8.88
C TYR A 287 -8.13 2.76 7.78
N GLY A 288 -8.69 3.32 6.70
CA GLY A 288 -9.47 2.62 5.69
C GLY A 288 -8.65 1.81 4.71
N SER A 289 -7.33 2.05 4.64
CA SER A 289 -6.44 1.14 3.96
C SER A 289 -6.32 -0.15 4.81
N PRO A 290 -6.62 -1.35 4.28
CA PRO A 290 -6.47 -2.60 5.02
C PRO A 290 -4.99 -2.96 5.32
N LEU A 291 -4.06 -2.05 5.00
CA LEU A 291 -2.71 -2.34 4.59
C LEU A 291 -1.71 -1.30 5.08
N THR A 292 -0.80 -1.76 5.94
CA THR A 292 0.32 -1.01 6.56
C THR A 292 -0.09 -0.19 7.78
N ALA A 293 0.85 0.47 8.46
CA ALA A 293 0.79 0.97 9.83
C ALA A 293 -0.31 1.99 10.06
N MET A 294 -0.74 2.59 8.96
CA MET A 294 -1.85 3.54 8.91
C MET A 294 -3.20 2.83 8.66
N GLY A 295 -3.25 1.50 8.74
CA GLY A 295 -4.39 0.63 8.48
C GLY A 295 -4.60 -0.41 9.59
N PHE A 296 -5.72 -1.14 9.59
CA PHE A 296 -6.23 -1.82 10.80
C PHE A 296 -5.52 -3.12 11.27
N VAL A 297 -4.49 -3.65 10.60
CA VAL A 297 -4.04 -5.04 10.82
C VAL A 297 -2.59 -5.16 11.32
N SER A 298 -2.40 -5.55 12.59
CA SER A 298 -1.10 -5.97 13.12
C SER A 298 -0.80 -7.44 12.78
N ARG A 299 -0.03 -7.69 11.71
CA ARG A 299 0.57 -9.02 11.44
C ARG A 299 2.07 -8.97 11.64
N LYS A 300 2.63 -9.91 12.41
CA LYS A 300 4.07 -9.93 12.75
C LYS A 300 4.98 -10.14 11.52
N GLY A 301 4.49 -10.87 10.53
CA GLY A 301 5.23 -11.26 9.32
C GLY A 301 5.11 -10.31 8.12
N VAL A 302 4.60 -9.09 8.31
CA VAL A 302 4.53 -8.04 7.26
C VAL A 302 5.19 -6.75 7.75
N PRO A 303 5.70 -5.90 6.86
CA PRO A 303 6.19 -4.57 7.22
C PRO A 303 5.11 -3.78 7.97
N LEU A 304 5.54 -2.98 8.96
CA LEU A 304 4.63 -2.05 9.62
C LEU A 304 4.23 -0.96 8.62
N PHE A 305 5.18 -0.21 8.04
CA PHE A 305 4.92 0.91 7.13
C PHE A 305 4.79 0.49 5.66
N SER A 306 4.12 1.33 4.86
CA SER A 306 4.00 1.12 3.42
C SER A 306 5.33 1.33 2.69
N PRO A 307 5.48 0.84 1.45
CA PRO A 307 6.72 1.00 0.71
C PRO A 307 7.22 2.46 0.60
N PRO A 308 6.41 3.46 0.20
CA PRO A 308 6.88 4.84 0.18
C PRO A 308 7.23 5.37 1.59
N GLU A 309 6.50 4.95 2.62
CA GLU A 309 6.80 5.33 4.02
C GLU A 309 8.12 4.71 4.51
N VAL A 310 8.40 3.46 4.18
CA VAL A 310 9.68 2.79 4.45
C VAL A 310 10.81 3.50 3.74
N ALA A 311 10.67 3.81 2.45
CA ALA A 311 11.70 4.55 1.70
C ALA A 311 11.95 5.96 2.26
N ARG A 312 10.93 6.59 2.85
CA ARG A 312 11.05 7.89 3.53
C ARG A 312 11.79 7.78 4.86
N LEU A 313 11.41 6.82 5.69
CA LEU A 313 12.00 6.65 7.03
C LEU A 313 13.37 5.99 6.98
N ASP A 314 13.62 5.12 6.01
CA ASP A 314 14.90 4.49 5.74
C ASP A 314 15.47 4.97 4.40
N PRO A 315 16.17 6.12 4.39
CA PRO A 315 16.73 6.70 3.17
C PRO A 315 17.81 5.81 2.51
N THR A 316 18.26 4.75 3.19
CA THR A 316 19.29 3.85 2.67
C THR A 316 18.77 2.83 1.68
N ARG A 317 17.45 2.68 1.60
CA ARG A 317 16.77 1.83 0.61
C ARG A 317 17.08 2.33 -0.80
N TRP A 318 17.42 1.41 -1.70
CA TRP A 318 17.68 1.77 -3.09
C TRP A 318 16.36 2.06 -3.81
N VAL A 319 16.08 3.35 -4.04
CA VAL A 319 14.97 3.82 -4.86
C VAL A 319 15.49 4.48 -6.13
N ASP A 320 15.04 4.01 -7.29
CA ASP A 320 15.31 4.68 -8.56
C ASP A 320 14.37 5.87 -8.71
N ARG A 321 14.90 7.11 -8.64
CA ARG A 321 14.13 8.35 -8.80
C ARG A 321 14.18 8.84 -10.23
N MET A 322 13.02 9.07 -10.82
CA MET A 322 12.85 9.37 -12.24
C MET A 322 11.96 10.58 -12.43
N ASN A 323 12.31 11.48 -13.34
CA ASN A 323 11.49 12.63 -13.70
C ASN A 323 10.45 12.34 -14.80
N LYS A 324 10.48 11.12 -15.34
CA LYS A 324 9.56 10.54 -16.32
C LYS A 324 9.74 9.01 -16.31
N PRO A 325 8.79 8.22 -16.81
CA PRO A 325 8.97 6.77 -16.89
C PRO A 325 10.23 6.39 -17.66
N VAL A 326 11.02 5.49 -17.09
CA VAL A 326 12.09 4.78 -17.79
C VAL A 326 11.61 3.35 -18.03
N TYR A 327 11.41 3.01 -19.29
CA TYR A 327 10.83 1.72 -19.66
C TYR A 327 11.81 0.57 -19.45
N GLY A 328 11.29 -0.58 -19.03
CA GLY A 328 12.08 -1.79 -18.82
C GLY A 328 11.59 -2.63 -17.64
N ARG A 329 12.38 -3.66 -17.35
CA ARG A 329 12.15 -4.61 -16.26
C ARG A 329 12.88 -4.19 -14.98
N TYR A 330 12.16 -4.23 -13.88
CA TYR A 330 12.67 -3.89 -12.55
C TYR A 330 12.31 -4.97 -11.54
N GLU A 331 13.31 -5.67 -11.05
CA GLU A 331 13.19 -6.50 -9.86
C GLU A 331 13.13 -5.61 -8.62
N LEU A 332 12.11 -5.80 -7.79
CA LEU A 332 11.88 -5.04 -6.55
C LEU A 332 11.90 -6.01 -5.36
N SER A 333 12.50 -5.61 -4.24
CA SER A 333 12.70 -6.48 -3.09
C SER A 333 12.85 -5.71 -1.78
N TYR A 334 12.46 -6.34 -0.67
CA TYR A 334 12.71 -5.85 0.69
C TYR A 334 14.15 -6.10 1.17
N GLN A 335 14.99 -6.81 0.41
CA GLN A 335 16.39 -7.06 0.79
C GLN A 335 17.20 -5.75 0.77
N PRO A 336 18.04 -5.48 1.80
CA PRO A 336 18.76 -4.21 1.92
C PRO A 336 19.70 -3.85 0.77
N ASP A 337 20.25 -4.84 0.06
CA ASP A 337 21.21 -4.66 -1.03
C ASP A 337 20.58 -4.71 -2.43
N LYS A 338 19.27 -4.93 -2.52
CA LYS A 338 18.50 -4.94 -3.76
C LYS A 338 17.72 -3.64 -3.96
N ARG A 339 17.25 -3.42 -5.19
CA ARG A 339 16.36 -2.31 -5.52
C ARG A 339 15.06 -2.47 -4.73
N PHE A 340 14.73 -1.45 -3.94
CA PHE A 340 13.54 -1.41 -3.12
C PHE A 340 12.35 -0.83 -3.87
N GLY A 341 12.52 0.24 -4.64
CA GLY A 341 11.39 0.89 -5.29
C GLY A 341 11.76 1.80 -6.45
N ILE A 342 10.74 2.36 -7.07
CA ILE A 342 10.83 3.33 -8.15
C ILE A 342 9.94 4.52 -7.78
N GLU A 343 10.45 5.73 -7.92
CA GLU A 343 9.68 6.97 -7.74
C GLU A 343 9.69 7.75 -9.06
N ILE A 344 8.51 8.08 -9.58
CA ILE A 344 8.34 8.78 -10.86
C ILE A 344 7.62 10.11 -10.59
N GLU A 345 8.26 11.23 -10.94
CA GLU A 345 7.64 12.56 -10.87
C GLU A 345 6.50 12.70 -11.87
N LEU A 346 5.38 13.25 -11.41
CA LEU A 346 4.22 13.56 -12.24
C LEU A 346 4.41 14.90 -12.97
N PRO A 347 4.01 15.04 -14.25
CA PRO A 347 3.87 16.33 -14.92
C PRO A 347 3.01 17.31 -14.10
N GLN A 348 3.28 18.61 -14.22
CA GLN A 348 2.55 19.64 -13.45
C GLN A 348 1.04 19.67 -13.74
N ASP A 349 0.64 19.31 -14.96
CA ASP A 349 -0.74 19.22 -15.45
C ASP A 349 -1.33 17.80 -15.35
N HIS A 350 -0.66 16.90 -14.62
CA HIS A 350 -1.13 15.54 -14.44
C HIS A 350 -2.41 15.47 -13.61
N VAL A 351 -3.41 14.71 -14.07
CA VAL A 351 -4.76 14.65 -13.44
C VAL A 351 -4.70 14.23 -11.96
N ALA A 352 -3.80 13.28 -11.64
CA ALA A 352 -3.66 12.75 -10.28
C ALA A 352 -3.19 13.80 -9.26
N ARG A 353 -2.52 14.89 -9.69
CA ARG A 353 -2.11 15.98 -8.79
C ARG A 353 -3.30 16.74 -8.19
N THR A 354 -4.44 16.73 -8.87
CA THR A 354 -5.64 17.47 -8.46
C THR A 354 -6.84 16.57 -8.17
N ALA A 355 -6.75 15.28 -8.47
CA ALA A 355 -7.86 14.34 -8.30
C ALA A 355 -8.20 14.06 -6.82
N PHE A 356 -7.23 14.23 -5.91
CA PHE A 356 -7.33 13.81 -4.51
C PHE A 356 -6.89 14.91 -3.54
N PRO A 357 -7.46 16.12 -3.61
CA PRO A 357 -6.96 17.29 -2.88
C PRO A 357 -7.05 17.15 -1.36
N ASP A 358 -8.02 16.39 -0.86
CA ASP A 358 -8.20 16.18 0.59
C ASP A 358 -7.38 15.00 1.11
N ALA A 359 -7.07 14.03 0.24
CA ALA A 359 -6.34 12.82 0.58
C ALA A 359 -4.83 13.02 0.48
N VAL A 360 -4.31 13.43 -0.68
CA VAL A 360 -2.89 13.67 -0.94
C VAL A 360 -2.74 15.06 -1.57
N PRO A 361 -2.86 16.14 -0.77
CA PRO A 361 -2.95 17.53 -1.27
C PRO A 361 -1.74 18.00 -2.08
N ASP A 362 -0.58 17.40 -1.86
CA ASP A 362 0.69 17.71 -2.50
C ASP A 362 1.14 16.62 -3.48
N ALA A 363 0.19 15.79 -3.95
CA ALA A 363 0.44 14.72 -4.91
C ALA A 363 1.33 15.20 -6.06
N SER A 364 2.44 14.50 -6.24
CA SER A 364 3.48 14.90 -7.19
C SER A 364 4.29 13.73 -7.73
N HIS A 365 4.19 12.54 -7.13
CA HIS A 365 4.95 11.36 -7.55
C HIS A 365 4.10 10.09 -7.51
N ILE A 366 4.44 9.16 -8.39
CA ILE A 366 4.04 7.75 -8.28
C ILE A 366 5.20 6.99 -7.66
N PHE A 367 4.92 6.18 -6.64
CA PHE A 367 5.87 5.24 -6.07
C PHE A 367 5.43 3.81 -6.41
N ILE A 368 6.36 2.98 -6.87
CA ILE A 368 6.15 1.56 -7.16
C ILE A 368 7.08 0.76 -6.26
N GLY A 369 6.54 -0.16 -5.48
CA GLY A 369 7.32 -0.88 -4.47
C GLY A 369 6.73 -2.22 -4.03
N PRO A 370 7.54 -3.06 -3.37
CA PRO A 370 7.16 -4.39 -2.91
C PRO A 370 6.04 -4.29 -1.87
N TYR A 371 5.00 -5.10 -1.97
CA TYR A 371 3.80 -4.99 -1.18
C TYR A 371 3.39 -6.34 -0.61
N LEU A 372 3.18 -6.43 0.70
CA LEU A 372 2.91 -7.69 1.39
C LEU A 372 1.57 -7.63 2.12
N PHE A 373 0.50 -8.10 1.46
CA PHE A 373 -0.84 -8.19 2.06
C PHE A 373 -1.40 -9.60 2.19
N ASN A 374 -1.30 -10.39 1.12
CA ASN A 374 -2.16 -11.56 0.89
C ASN A 374 -1.66 -12.90 1.42
N HIS A 375 -0.60 -12.92 2.21
CA HIS A 375 -0.18 -14.17 2.81
C HIS A 375 -1.08 -14.50 4.02
N ARG A 376 -2.30 -14.97 3.69
CA ARG A 376 -3.27 -15.66 4.55
C ARG A 376 -2.71 -17.04 4.88
N GLY A 377 -1.68 -17.08 5.69
CA GLY A 377 -0.97 -18.33 5.96
C GLY A 377 0.48 -18.01 6.21
N ASP A 378 0.73 -17.35 7.34
CA ASP A 378 1.45 -17.99 8.43
C ASP A 378 1.97 -16.87 9.34
N ASP A 379 1.76 -17.09 10.64
CA ASP A 379 2.42 -16.39 11.73
C ASP A 379 3.91 -16.80 11.68
N THR A 380 4.60 -16.41 10.62
CA THR A 380 6.01 -16.75 10.43
C THR A 380 6.85 -15.73 11.19
N ASP A 381 7.71 -16.22 12.08
CA ASP A 381 8.83 -15.45 12.62
C ASP A 381 9.85 -15.05 11.52
N GLN A 382 9.64 -15.44 10.25
CA GLN A 382 10.50 -15.09 9.13
C GLN A 382 10.42 -13.59 8.80
N PRO A 383 11.57 -12.89 8.68
CA PRO A 383 11.63 -11.50 8.24
C PRO A 383 11.02 -11.33 6.84
N TYR A 384 10.31 -10.23 6.61
CA TYR A 384 9.67 -9.96 5.31
C TYR A 384 10.72 -9.72 4.21
N GLU A 385 11.94 -9.34 4.57
CA GLU A 385 13.09 -9.19 3.68
C GLU A 385 13.54 -10.51 3.03
N GLU A 386 13.20 -11.64 3.65
CA GLU A 386 13.53 -12.98 3.13
C GLU A 386 12.41 -13.58 2.28
N ARG A 387 11.30 -12.83 2.09
CA ARG A 387 10.05 -13.31 1.47
C ARG A 387 9.82 -12.76 0.07
N ASP A 388 10.88 -12.64 -0.74
CA ASP A 388 10.80 -12.12 -2.12
C ASP A 388 9.77 -12.87 -2.99
N SER A 389 9.62 -14.18 -2.80
CA SER A 389 8.66 -15.00 -3.58
C SER A 389 7.19 -14.82 -3.17
N ALA A 390 6.97 -14.18 -2.03
CA ALA A 390 5.66 -13.92 -1.44
C ALA A 390 5.26 -12.44 -1.53
N THR A 391 6.17 -11.61 -2.04
CA THR A 391 6.02 -10.16 -2.11
C THR A 391 5.29 -9.78 -3.37
N ASP A 392 4.11 -9.17 -3.27
CA ASP A 392 3.44 -8.51 -4.39
C ASP A 392 4.07 -7.15 -4.70
N ILE A 393 3.50 -6.38 -5.62
CA ILE A 393 3.98 -5.03 -5.94
C ILE A 393 2.78 -4.10 -5.97
N GLY A 394 2.91 -2.96 -5.29
CA GLY A 394 1.88 -1.92 -5.20
C GLY A 394 2.31 -0.64 -5.90
N VAL A 395 1.31 0.16 -6.29
CA VAL A 395 1.48 1.49 -6.87
C VAL A 395 0.82 2.51 -5.97
N PHE A 396 1.54 3.60 -5.66
CA PHE A 396 1.13 4.60 -4.68
C PHE A 396 1.24 6.00 -5.28
N LEU A 397 0.28 6.87 -4.98
CA LEU A 397 0.39 8.31 -5.18
C LEU A 397 0.93 8.97 -3.91
N THR A 398 1.93 9.83 -4.06
CA THR A 398 2.60 10.48 -2.94
C THR A 398 2.94 11.94 -3.25
N GLY A 399 3.25 12.72 -2.21
CA GLY A 399 3.90 14.03 -2.34
C GLY A 399 5.41 13.97 -2.63
N GLY A 400 5.93 12.79 -2.96
CA GLY A 400 7.36 12.48 -3.01
C GLY A 400 7.91 12.00 -1.66
N LEU A 401 9.02 11.26 -1.66
CA LEU A 401 9.62 10.66 -0.46
C LEU A 401 10.06 11.70 0.60
N GLU A 402 10.27 12.94 0.18
CA GLU A 402 10.60 14.06 1.09
C GLU A 402 9.36 14.66 1.77
N SER A 403 8.15 14.36 1.29
CA SER A 403 6.90 14.82 1.89
C SER A 403 6.50 13.97 3.11
N SER A 404 5.97 14.64 4.14
CA SER A 404 5.32 14.02 5.29
C SER A 404 3.82 13.83 5.09
N ALA A 405 3.32 14.06 3.87
CA ALA A 405 1.90 13.99 3.58
C ALA A 405 1.41 12.55 3.56
N ASN A 406 0.10 12.43 3.52
CA ASN A 406 -0.59 11.18 3.33
C ASN A 406 -0.15 10.51 2.02
N THR A 407 -0.26 9.18 1.96
CA THR A 407 -0.05 8.41 0.74
C THR A 407 -1.36 7.77 0.31
N LEU A 408 -1.54 7.53 -0.99
CA LEU A 408 -2.72 6.88 -1.53
C LEU A 408 -2.29 5.63 -2.29
N VAL A 409 -2.74 4.45 -1.85
CA VAL A 409 -2.51 3.20 -2.60
C VAL A 409 -3.55 3.10 -3.72
N MET A 410 -3.08 2.83 -4.94
CA MET A 410 -3.94 2.58 -6.08
C MET A 410 -4.45 1.14 -5.99
N ASP A 411 -5.73 1.00 -5.65
CA ASP A 411 -6.42 -0.29 -5.65
C ASP A 411 -7.40 -0.36 -6.81
N ASN A 412 -7.06 -1.17 -7.82
CA ASN A 412 -7.88 -1.40 -8.99
C ASN A 412 -8.75 -2.66 -8.88
N ASN A 413 -8.80 -3.33 -7.72
CA ASN A 413 -9.54 -4.58 -7.58
C ASN A 413 -10.18 -4.73 -6.19
N ASP A 414 -11.49 -4.98 -6.15
CA ASP A 414 -12.22 -5.36 -4.91
C ASP A 414 -11.66 -6.64 -4.26
N GLU A 415 -10.79 -7.35 -5.00
CA GLU A 415 -10.01 -8.50 -4.57
C GLU A 415 -8.51 -8.18 -4.50
N ILE A 416 -8.10 -7.07 -3.84
CA ILE A 416 -6.76 -7.05 -3.23
C ILE A 416 -6.60 -8.21 -2.23
N GLY A 417 -7.65 -8.99 -1.91
CA GLY A 417 -7.56 -10.32 -1.30
C GLY A 417 -6.99 -11.46 -2.18
N GLU A 418 -6.84 -11.26 -3.50
CA GLU A 418 -6.34 -12.23 -4.48
C GLU A 418 -5.51 -11.52 -5.57
N LEU A 419 -4.37 -10.91 -5.18
CA LEU A 419 -3.28 -10.59 -6.11
C LEU A 419 -2.74 -11.91 -6.68
N SER A 420 -3.43 -12.43 -7.70
CA SER A 420 -3.27 -13.75 -8.36
C SER A 420 -2.89 -14.90 -7.42
N GLU A 421 -3.82 -15.84 -7.19
CA GLU A 421 -3.45 -17.16 -6.62
C GLU A 421 -2.33 -17.85 -7.43
N ASP A 422 -2.17 -17.46 -8.70
CA ASP A 422 -1.06 -17.87 -9.55
C ASP A 422 0.02 -16.77 -9.66
N PRO A 423 1.09 -16.81 -8.85
CA PRO A 423 2.23 -15.90 -8.98
C PRO A 423 2.83 -15.86 -10.40
N ASP A 424 2.57 -16.87 -11.24
CA ASP A 424 3.11 -16.99 -12.59
C ASP A 424 2.25 -16.25 -13.66
N THR A 425 1.11 -15.64 -13.29
CA THR A 425 0.30 -14.82 -14.22
C THR A 425 0.64 -13.33 -14.10
N PRO A 426 1.05 -12.66 -15.21
CA PRO A 426 1.26 -11.21 -15.21
C PRO A 426 -0.02 -10.45 -14.84
N LEU A 427 0.11 -9.42 -14.01
CA LEU A 427 -1.00 -8.58 -13.55
C LEU A 427 -0.76 -7.12 -13.92
N MET A 428 -1.75 -6.44 -14.50
CA MET A 428 -1.68 -5.00 -14.69
C MET A 428 -1.97 -4.29 -13.35
N LEU A 429 -0.97 -3.59 -12.82
CA LEU A 429 -1.10 -2.84 -11.57
C LEU A 429 -1.60 -1.42 -11.81
N TYR A 430 -1.18 -0.80 -12.91
CA TYR A 430 -1.43 0.61 -13.17
C TYR A 430 -1.27 0.95 -14.65
N ALA A 431 -2.09 1.87 -15.15
CA ALA A 431 -1.96 2.45 -16.47
C ALA A 431 -2.20 3.96 -16.42
N ASP A 432 -1.50 4.70 -17.28
CA ASP A 432 -1.55 6.16 -17.31
C ASP A 432 -1.30 6.70 -18.72
N GLU A 433 -2.27 7.43 -19.26
CA GLU A 433 -2.17 8.02 -20.59
C GLU A 433 -1.24 9.23 -20.64
N GLN A 434 -1.17 10.02 -19.57
CA GLN A 434 -0.36 11.24 -19.53
C GLN A 434 1.13 10.94 -19.34
N LEU A 435 1.44 9.81 -18.70
CA LEU A 435 2.81 9.29 -18.58
C LEU A 435 3.20 8.35 -19.72
N ASP A 436 2.26 8.00 -20.62
CA ASP A 436 2.44 6.95 -21.62
C ASP A 436 3.00 5.66 -21.00
N MET A 437 2.32 5.13 -19.98
CA MET A 437 2.87 4.07 -19.13
C MET A 437 1.84 2.99 -18.80
N VAL A 438 2.27 1.73 -18.84
CA VAL A 438 1.60 0.60 -18.21
C VAL A 438 2.58 -0.15 -17.32
N VAL A 439 2.14 -0.51 -16.11
CA VAL A 439 2.93 -1.22 -15.09
C VAL A 439 2.35 -2.62 -14.94
N MET A 440 3.16 -3.62 -15.29
CA MET A 440 2.82 -5.03 -15.21
C MET A 440 3.66 -5.71 -14.14
N SER A 441 3.06 -6.45 -13.21
CA SER A 441 3.75 -7.28 -12.23
C SER A 441 3.80 -8.73 -12.70
N SER A 442 4.94 -9.42 -12.51
CA SER A 442 5.06 -10.86 -12.79
C SER A 442 6.17 -11.49 -11.94
N VAL A 443 6.42 -12.80 -12.12
CA VAL A 443 7.42 -13.58 -11.39
C VAL A 443 8.41 -14.21 -12.36
N ASP A 444 9.69 -14.06 -12.07
CA ASP A 444 10.73 -14.80 -12.77
C ASP A 444 10.64 -16.30 -12.43
N GLN A 445 10.50 -17.14 -13.44
CA GLN A 445 10.27 -18.57 -13.24
C GLN A 445 11.46 -19.30 -12.61
N ALA A 446 12.68 -18.79 -12.77
CA ALA A 446 13.90 -19.41 -12.29
C ALA A 446 14.25 -18.97 -10.87
N THR A 447 14.15 -17.67 -10.57
CA THR A 447 14.50 -17.10 -9.26
C THR A 447 13.29 -17.02 -8.32
N LYS A 448 12.07 -17.14 -8.86
CA LYS A 448 10.80 -16.90 -8.16
C LYS A 448 10.68 -15.51 -7.56
N GLN A 449 11.47 -14.56 -8.05
CA GLN A 449 11.46 -13.17 -7.63
C GLN A 449 10.42 -12.38 -8.43
N ARG A 450 9.64 -11.52 -7.75
CA ARG A 450 8.74 -10.59 -8.43
C ARG A 450 9.49 -9.43 -9.09
N TYR A 451 8.97 -9.01 -10.23
CA TYR A 451 9.45 -7.85 -10.96
C TYR A 451 8.26 -7.07 -11.53
N VAL A 452 8.50 -5.80 -11.87
CA VAL A 452 7.61 -5.02 -12.73
C VAL A 452 8.24 -4.75 -14.08
N ASP A 453 7.43 -4.85 -15.12
CA ASP A 453 7.72 -4.28 -16.44
C ASP A 453 6.99 -2.93 -16.55
N ILE A 454 7.74 -1.86 -16.81
CA ILE A 454 7.21 -0.53 -17.14
C ILE A 454 7.33 -0.39 -18.65
N LEU A 455 6.20 -0.30 -19.35
CA LEU A 455 6.15 -0.27 -20.81
C LEU A 455 5.46 1.00 -21.30
N PRO A 456 5.82 1.51 -22.50
CA PRO A 456 5.08 2.59 -23.11
C PRO A 456 3.66 2.13 -23.43
N LEU A 457 2.64 2.84 -22.93
CA LEU A 457 1.25 2.50 -23.23
C LEU A 457 0.96 2.58 -24.74
N SER A 458 1.67 3.45 -25.46
CA SER A 458 1.57 3.68 -26.90
C SER A 458 2.25 2.60 -27.76
N SER A 459 3.13 1.78 -27.17
CA SER A 459 3.81 0.69 -27.85
C SER A 459 2.83 -0.42 -28.27
N ASP A 460 3.18 -1.24 -29.26
CA ASP A 460 2.31 -2.37 -29.66
C ASP A 460 2.13 -3.38 -28.52
N GLU A 461 3.22 -3.69 -27.81
CA GLU A 461 3.23 -4.57 -26.65
C GLU A 461 2.42 -3.99 -25.48
N GLY A 462 2.67 -2.74 -25.11
CA GLY A 462 1.94 -2.06 -24.03
C GLY A 462 0.44 -1.97 -24.31
N ARG A 463 0.04 -1.62 -25.55
CA ARG A 463 -1.38 -1.64 -25.96
C ARG A 463 -1.99 -3.02 -25.93
N GLN A 464 -1.23 -4.04 -26.32
CA GLN A 464 -1.71 -5.42 -26.31
C GLN A 464 -1.95 -5.88 -24.86
N LEU A 465 -0.98 -5.69 -23.97
CA LEU A 465 -1.08 -6.05 -22.56
C LEU A 465 -2.23 -5.30 -21.89
N TYR A 466 -2.31 -3.98 -22.08
CA TYR A 466 -3.41 -3.16 -21.61
C TYR A 466 -4.78 -3.72 -22.05
N ARG A 467 -4.97 -4.01 -23.34
CA ARG A 467 -6.23 -4.57 -23.88
C ARG A 467 -6.55 -5.99 -23.40
N GLN A 468 -5.54 -6.78 -23.07
CA GLN A 468 -5.74 -8.14 -22.55
C GLN A 468 -6.26 -8.13 -21.10
N HIS A 469 -5.91 -7.09 -20.34
CA HIS A 469 -6.27 -6.97 -18.93
C HIS A 469 -7.52 -6.11 -18.68
N ILE A 470 -7.90 -5.26 -19.64
CA ILE A 470 -9.23 -4.62 -19.66
C ILE A 470 -10.26 -5.66 -20.11
N TYR A 471 -11.11 -6.15 -19.22
CA TYR A 471 -12.17 -7.07 -19.62
C TYR A 471 -13.52 -6.82 -18.93
N PRO A 472 -14.65 -6.78 -19.68
CA PRO A 472 -14.73 -6.63 -21.13
C PRO A 472 -14.52 -5.16 -21.54
N PRO A 473 -14.14 -4.89 -22.80
CA PRO A 473 -14.29 -3.54 -23.36
C PRO A 473 -15.76 -3.16 -23.20
N ILE A 474 -16.03 -2.07 -22.48
CA ILE A 474 -17.38 -1.51 -22.40
C ILE A 474 -17.78 -1.21 -23.85
N GLY A 475 -18.55 -2.12 -24.45
CA GLY A 475 -18.89 -2.06 -25.85
C GLY A 475 -19.68 -0.80 -26.05
N LYS A 476 -19.06 0.23 -26.68
CA LYS A 476 -19.65 1.55 -26.93
C LYS A 476 -20.82 1.82 -25.99
N ALA A 477 -20.55 2.15 -24.74
CA ALA A 477 -21.58 2.81 -23.95
C ALA A 477 -22.02 3.99 -24.81
N ASN A 478 -23.23 3.91 -25.37
CA ASN A 478 -23.92 5.07 -25.88
C ASN A 478 -24.21 5.89 -24.64
N LEU A 479 -23.21 6.67 -24.21
CA LEU A 479 -23.40 7.74 -23.27
C LEU A 479 -24.29 8.78 -23.97
N PRO A 480 -25.30 9.34 -23.29
CA PRO A 480 -26.24 10.31 -23.87
C PRO A 480 -25.56 11.57 -24.40
#